data_AF-A0A7S2DXB8-F1
#
_entry.id   AF-A0A7S2DXB8-F1
#
_cell.length_a   1.000
_cell.length_b   1.000
_cell.length_c   1.000
_cell.angle_alpha   90.00
_cell.angle_beta   90.00
_cell.angle_gamma   90.00
#
_symmetry.space_group_name_H-M   'P 1'
#
loop_
_entity.id
_entity.type
_entity.pdbx_description
1 polymer ?
#
loop_
_entity_poly.entity_id
_entity_poly.type
_entity_poly.pdbx_seq_one_letter_code
_entity_poly.pdbx_strand_id
1 'polypeptide(L)'
;MENTNNTSNSATFDIKLTHKGKSLTLSNITTKTTIAQLHNLTRQSFDISEDDTIIKLLHKGKKLEEEQQPAFATIPTKTPKIVIMSTPKTQIQTLNSKKSDPLLRGFDNETKPPSSSQKCTCCWGSSHSTQNRHYKFVRFDTVHQHAFGTRPTSTTPHAFRAMDLLQKLATDPGVVKILTDRELVVNTLGEMDPIDDRIMQKKQAEGMCLLGYNTNRGLRIDLKLRTDDLEGFREYKELVCTLIHELSHNWVGEHDALFFANYGSMRVEYLVEHLILYQRGYRVAGGRSCAEVAGVKEECSGGMEKVLDVVLRELRGETMRYGVNMMAVQPVVEARWRELNEEMGERMKEGGLTIGGGNNEKDRSVEGRRQRALAAAERRLKELKENDGTGGGGEKSNGSGSSQKMDGKR
;
A
#
# COMPACT_ATOMS: atom_id res chain seq x y z
N MET A 1 -56.56 1.48 -60.97
CA MET A 1 -57.40 1.54 -59.76
C MET A 1 -57.14 0.24 -59.00
N GLU A 2 -55.93 0.03 -58.48
CA GLU A 2 -55.51 0.49 -57.14
C GLU A 2 -56.49 0.07 -56.03
N ASN A 3 -56.19 -1.04 -55.35
CA ASN A 3 -55.85 -0.95 -53.92
C ASN A 3 -55.24 -2.26 -53.41
N THR A 4 -54.03 -2.11 -52.88
CA THR A 4 -53.20 -3.08 -52.19
C THR A 4 -53.66 -3.21 -50.73
N ASN A 5 -54.38 -4.28 -50.38
CA ASN A 5 -54.63 -4.61 -48.97
C ASN A 5 -53.56 -5.59 -48.47
N ASN A 6 -52.44 -5.00 -48.05
CA ASN A 6 -51.34 -5.66 -47.38
C ASN A 6 -51.67 -5.79 -45.88
N THR A 7 -52.52 -6.76 -45.50
CA THR A 7 -52.89 -6.99 -44.10
C THR A 7 -51.79 -7.80 -43.41
N SER A 8 -50.78 -7.12 -42.89
CA SER A 8 -49.79 -7.72 -41.99
C SER A 8 -50.48 -8.09 -40.66
N ASN A 9 -50.91 -9.34 -40.54
CA ASN A 9 -51.49 -9.89 -39.33
C ASN A 9 -50.39 -10.01 -38.24
N SER A 10 -50.17 -8.95 -37.46
CA SER A 10 -49.27 -8.99 -36.32
C SER A 10 -49.97 -9.72 -35.18
N ALA A 11 -49.60 -10.97 -34.92
CA ALA A 11 -50.12 -11.74 -33.80
C ALA A 11 -49.99 -10.94 -32.49
N THR A 12 -51.14 -10.68 -31.86
CA THR A 12 -51.24 -9.98 -30.58
C THR A 12 -51.20 -10.99 -29.44
N PHE A 13 -50.67 -10.59 -28.29
CA PHE A 13 -50.68 -11.40 -27.07
C PHE A 13 -50.93 -10.54 -25.83
N ASP A 14 -51.41 -11.20 -24.77
CA ASP A 14 -51.76 -10.55 -23.50
C ASP A 14 -50.57 -10.50 -22.53
N ILE A 15 -50.43 -9.39 -21.81
CA ILE A 15 -49.39 -9.18 -20.79
C ILE A 15 -50.03 -8.87 -19.45
N LYS A 16 -49.51 -9.48 -18.38
CA LYS A 16 -49.94 -9.19 -17.00
C LYS A 16 -48.99 -8.19 -16.34
N LEU A 17 -49.46 -6.97 -16.15
CA LEU A 17 -48.77 -5.94 -15.37
C LEU A 17 -49.12 -6.08 -13.89
N THR A 18 -48.14 -5.91 -13.00
CA THR A 18 -48.36 -5.92 -11.56
C THR A 18 -47.68 -4.73 -10.91
N HIS A 19 -48.45 -3.89 -10.20
CA HIS A 19 -47.98 -2.72 -9.48
C HIS A 19 -48.63 -2.65 -8.10
N LYS A 20 -47.82 -2.52 -7.03
CA LYS A 20 -48.30 -2.41 -5.63
C LYS A 20 -49.42 -3.40 -5.26
N GLY A 21 -49.31 -4.65 -5.70
CA GLY A 21 -50.29 -5.72 -5.44
C GLY A 21 -51.51 -5.75 -6.38
N LYS A 22 -51.75 -4.72 -7.19
CA LYS A 22 -52.79 -4.71 -8.23
C LYS A 22 -52.24 -5.31 -9.52
N SER A 23 -53.00 -6.22 -10.13
CA SER A 23 -52.64 -6.84 -11.42
C SER A 23 -53.64 -6.43 -12.50
N LEU A 24 -53.13 -5.95 -13.64
CA LEU A 24 -53.92 -5.59 -14.82
C LEU A 24 -53.41 -6.39 -16.02
N THR A 25 -54.32 -6.88 -16.84
CA THR A 25 -53.97 -7.57 -18.09
C THR A 25 -54.16 -6.60 -19.24
N LEU A 26 -53.09 -6.34 -20.00
CA LEU A 26 -53.14 -5.57 -21.22
C LEU A 26 -53.23 -6.50 -22.43
N SER A 27 -54.24 -6.27 -23.25
CA SER A 27 -54.45 -6.95 -24.54
C SER A 27 -53.96 -6.08 -25.69
N ASN A 28 -53.69 -6.69 -26.85
CA ASN A 28 -53.21 -6.03 -28.08
C ASN A 28 -51.73 -5.62 -28.11
N ILE A 29 -50.86 -6.30 -27.37
CA ILE A 29 -49.41 -6.07 -27.45
C ILE A 29 -48.82 -6.91 -28.58
N THR A 30 -47.92 -6.31 -29.37
CA THR A 30 -47.29 -6.94 -30.52
C THR A 30 -45.77 -7.01 -30.33
N THR A 31 -45.09 -7.81 -31.15
CA THR A 31 -43.61 -7.90 -31.17
C THR A 31 -42.93 -6.61 -31.62
N LYS A 32 -43.69 -5.62 -32.11
CA LYS A 32 -43.21 -4.29 -32.49
C LYS A 32 -43.41 -3.23 -31.40
N THR A 33 -44.11 -3.56 -30.30
CA THR A 33 -44.34 -2.61 -29.21
C THR A 33 -43.01 -2.27 -28.53
N THR A 34 -42.63 -1.00 -28.59
CA THR A 34 -41.39 -0.51 -27.99
C THR A 34 -41.53 -0.42 -26.47
N ILE A 35 -40.39 -0.46 -25.77
CA ILE A 35 -40.35 -0.28 -24.33
C ILE A 35 -40.93 1.09 -23.92
N ALA A 36 -40.69 2.14 -24.70
CA ALA A 36 -41.31 3.47 -24.49
C ALA A 36 -42.85 3.44 -24.56
N GLN A 37 -43.42 2.73 -25.55
CA GLN A 37 -44.88 2.56 -25.65
C GLN A 37 -45.44 1.78 -24.46
N LEU A 38 -44.72 0.75 -23.99
CA LEU A 38 -45.11 -0.02 -22.81
C LEU A 38 -45.06 0.82 -21.53
N HIS A 39 -44.08 1.72 -21.40
CA HIS A 39 -44.03 2.69 -20.30
C HIS A 39 -45.25 3.63 -20.31
N ASN A 40 -45.64 4.16 -21.48
CA ASN A 40 -46.81 5.04 -21.60
C ASN A 40 -48.12 4.31 -21.31
N LEU A 41 -48.30 3.09 -21.83
CA LEU A 41 -49.46 2.25 -21.53
C LEU A 41 -49.54 1.90 -20.04
N THR A 42 -48.40 1.67 -19.40
CA THR A 42 -48.33 1.41 -17.95
C THR A 42 -48.76 2.63 -17.16
N ARG A 43 -48.34 3.85 -17.55
CA ARG A 43 -48.75 5.09 -16.89
C ARG A 43 -50.25 5.34 -17.01
N GLN A 44 -50.80 5.15 -18.21
CA GLN A 44 -52.24 5.30 -18.45
C GLN A 44 -53.08 4.28 -17.68
N SER A 45 -52.61 3.03 -17.59
CA SER A 45 -53.37 1.94 -16.95
C SER A 45 -53.40 2.03 -15.42
N PHE A 46 -52.37 2.62 -14.81
CA PHE A 46 -52.24 2.73 -13.35
C PHE A 46 -52.38 4.16 -12.83
N ASP A 47 -52.75 5.12 -13.68
CA ASP A 47 -52.93 6.54 -13.37
C ASP A 47 -51.71 7.14 -12.65
N ILE A 48 -50.53 6.97 -13.25
CA ILE A 48 -49.25 7.38 -12.67
C ILE A 48 -48.77 8.65 -13.36
N SER A 49 -48.67 9.77 -12.62
CA SER A 49 -48.18 11.05 -13.12
C SER A 49 -46.75 10.98 -13.67
N GLU A 50 -46.55 11.59 -14.84
CA GLU A 50 -45.28 11.58 -15.60
C GLU A 50 -44.14 12.33 -14.89
N ASP A 51 -44.46 13.43 -14.22
CA ASP A 51 -43.43 14.34 -13.72
C ASP A 51 -42.81 13.91 -12.38
N ASP A 52 -43.55 13.19 -11.54
CA ASP A 52 -43.16 12.95 -10.15
C ASP A 52 -42.64 11.54 -9.88
N THR A 53 -42.79 10.60 -10.81
CA THR A 53 -42.51 9.19 -10.55
C THR A 53 -41.56 8.57 -11.59
N ILE A 54 -40.53 7.90 -11.08
CA ILE A 54 -39.63 7.09 -11.90
C ILE A 54 -40.20 5.66 -11.92
N ILE A 55 -40.46 5.15 -13.12
CA ILE A 55 -41.00 3.80 -13.34
C ILE A 55 -39.89 2.90 -13.87
N LYS A 56 -39.69 1.73 -13.25
CA LYS A 56 -38.85 0.65 -13.76
C LYS A 56 -39.72 -0.56 -14.07
N LEU A 57 -39.65 -1.05 -15.30
CA LEU A 57 -40.32 -2.27 -15.74
C LEU A 57 -39.37 -3.46 -15.60
N LEU A 58 -39.81 -4.51 -14.90
CA LEU A 58 -39.04 -5.71 -14.65
C LEU A 58 -39.72 -6.93 -15.29
N HIS A 59 -39.02 -7.62 -16.17
CA HIS A 59 -39.45 -8.88 -16.78
C HIS A 59 -38.44 -9.98 -16.46
N LYS A 60 -38.88 -11.10 -15.85
CA LYS A 60 -38.02 -12.22 -15.43
C LYS A 60 -36.78 -11.78 -14.62
N GLY A 61 -36.93 -10.77 -13.77
CA GLY A 61 -35.84 -10.23 -12.93
C GLY A 61 -34.87 -9.28 -13.65
N LYS A 62 -35.00 -9.06 -14.96
CA LYS A 62 -34.19 -8.10 -15.72
C LYS A 62 -34.94 -6.78 -15.89
N LYS A 63 -34.21 -5.65 -15.80
CA LYS A 63 -34.73 -4.32 -16.11
C LYS A 63 -34.76 -4.12 -17.63
N LEU A 64 -35.88 -3.60 -18.12
CA LEU A 64 -36.01 -3.14 -19.50
C LEU A 64 -35.43 -1.72 -19.57
N GLU A 65 -34.22 -1.58 -20.12
CA GLU A 65 -33.42 -0.32 -20.08
C GLU A 65 -33.45 0.45 -21.41
N GLU A 66 -33.68 -0.20 -22.55
CA GLU A 66 -33.53 0.42 -23.87
C GLU A 66 -34.88 0.85 -24.47
N GLU A 67 -35.13 2.16 -24.56
CA GLU A 67 -36.43 2.72 -24.96
C GLU A 67 -36.87 2.37 -26.39
N GLN A 68 -35.91 2.13 -27.29
CA GLN A 68 -36.13 1.88 -28.71
C GLN A 68 -36.18 0.39 -29.09
N GLN A 69 -35.83 -0.53 -28.18
CA GLN A 69 -35.92 -1.96 -28.46
C GLN A 69 -37.37 -2.47 -28.30
N PRO A 70 -37.79 -3.47 -29.10
CA PRO A 70 -39.05 -4.15 -28.86
C PRO A 70 -39.03 -4.83 -27.48
N ALA A 71 -40.06 -4.62 -26.68
CA ALA A 71 -40.14 -5.18 -25.33
C ALA A 71 -40.15 -6.72 -25.33
N PHE A 72 -40.57 -7.33 -26.45
CA PHE A 72 -40.59 -8.77 -26.69
C PHE A 72 -40.13 -9.07 -28.12
N ALA A 73 -38.97 -9.71 -28.26
CA ALA A 73 -38.42 -10.11 -29.57
C ALA A 73 -39.14 -11.31 -30.20
N THR A 74 -39.92 -12.08 -29.41
CA THR A 74 -40.64 -13.27 -29.87
C THR A 74 -41.95 -13.38 -29.11
N ILE A 75 -42.98 -13.95 -29.75
CA ILE A 75 -44.29 -14.17 -29.12
C ILE A 75 -44.10 -15.17 -27.96
N PRO A 76 -44.38 -14.79 -26.71
CA PRO A 76 -44.18 -15.67 -25.57
C PRO A 76 -45.27 -16.75 -25.52
N THR A 77 -44.88 -17.98 -25.19
CA THR A 77 -45.79 -19.15 -25.08
C THR A 77 -46.72 -19.11 -23.86
N LYS A 78 -46.42 -18.24 -22.90
CA LYS A 78 -47.24 -17.97 -21.70
C LYS A 78 -47.38 -16.45 -21.54
N THR A 79 -48.47 -16.00 -20.93
CA THR A 79 -48.70 -14.57 -20.67
C THR A 79 -47.57 -13.99 -19.80
N PRO A 80 -46.73 -13.08 -20.32
CA PRO A 80 -45.60 -12.55 -19.58
C PRO A 80 -46.08 -11.68 -18.42
N LYS A 81 -45.47 -11.89 -17.25
CA LYS A 81 -45.68 -11.05 -16.07
C LYS A 81 -44.61 -9.95 -16.05
N ILE A 82 -45.03 -8.71 -15.92
CA ILE A 82 -44.16 -7.54 -15.76
C ILE A 82 -44.46 -6.91 -14.40
N VAL A 83 -43.42 -6.75 -13.60
CA VAL A 83 -43.52 -6.08 -12.30
C VAL A 83 -43.09 -4.63 -12.49
N ILE A 84 -43.94 -3.72 -12.02
CA ILE A 84 -43.74 -2.28 -12.14
C ILE A 84 -43.26 -1.77 -10.78
N MET A 85 -42.09 -1.15 -10.78
CA MET A 85 -41.55 -0.45 -9.62
C MET A 85 -41.68 1.05 -9.86
N SER A 86 -42.60 1.70 -9.16
CA SER A 86 -42.71 3.17 -9.16
C SER A 86 -42.06 3.73 -7.90
N THR A 87 -41.11 4.63 -8.07
CA THR A 87 -40.50 5.38 -6.96
C THR A 87 -40.76 6.87 -7.18
N PRO A 88 -41.44 7.56 -6.24
CA PRO A 88 -41.63 9.00 -6.34
C PRO A 88 -40.29 9.74 -6.13
N LYS A 89 -40.05 10.78 -6.93
CA LYS A 89 -38.80 11.58 -6.91
C LYS A 89 -38.59 12.24 -5.55
N THR A 90 -39.66 12.67 -4.89
CA THR A 90 -39.63 13.24 -3.52
C THR A 90 -39.06 12.26 -2.49
N GLN A 91 -39.37 10.97 -2.60
CA GLN A 91 -38.84 9.94 -1.70
C GLN A 91 -37.37 9.65 -1.98
N ILE A 92 -36.94 9.73 -3.25
CA ILE A 92 -35.52 9.61 -3.63
C ILE A 92 -34.72 10.78 -3.08
N GLN A 93 -35.22 12.01 -3.20
CA GLN A 93 -34.58 13.20 -2.65
C GLN A 93 -34.49 13.13 -1.11
N THR A 94 -35.56 12.69 -0.44
CA THR A 94 -35.59 12.50 1.02
C THR A 94 -34.61 11.43 1.51
N LEU A 95 -34.41 10.36 0.72
CA LEU A 95 -33.43 9.32 1.06
C LEU A 95 -31.99 9.79 0.82
N ASN A 96 -31.76 10.55 -0.26
CA ASN A 96 -30.45 11.11 -0.55
C ASN A 96 -30.02 12.18 0.47
N SER A 97 -30.96 12.96 1.01
CA SER A 97 -30.67 13.91 2.10
C SER A 97 -30.44 13.23 3.45
N LYS A 98 -30.90 11.99 3.62
CA LYS A 98 -30.64 11.13 4.79
C LYS A 98 -29.38 10.29 4.68
N LYS A 99 -28.56 10.45 3.62
CA LYS A 99 -27.31 9.70 3.49
C LYS A 99 -26.37 9.99 4.66
N SER A 100 -25.59 8.96 4.98
CA SER A 100 -24.55 8.93 6.00
C SER A 100 -23.64 10.16 5.94
N ASP A 101 -23.24 10.61 7.14
CA ASP A 101 -22.36 11.74 7.43
C ASP A 101 -21.38 12.07 6.28
N PRO A 102 -21.39 13.31 5.73
CA PRO A 102 -20.48 13.71 4.66
C PRO A 102 -18.99 13.61 5.04
N LEU A 103 -18.66 13.43 6.33
CA LEU A 103 -17.30 13.14 6.80
C LEU A 103 -16.92 11.65 6.70
N LEU A 104 -17.88 10.74 6.56
CA LEU A 104 -17.62 9.33 6.38
C LEU A 104 -17.32 9.02 4.91
N ARG A 105 -16.14 8.44 4.67
CA ARG A 105 -15.70 8.00 3.35
C ARG A 105 -16.63 6.89 2.85
N GLY A 106 -17.31 7.10 1.73
CA GLY A 106 -18.18 6.09 1.12
C GLY A 106 -17.43 4.91 0.49
N PHE A 107 -18.14 3.79 0.32
CA PHE A 107 -17.64 2.54 -0.30
C PHE A 107 -17.20 2.69 -1.76
N ASP A 108 -17.70 3.70 -2.47
CA ASP A 108 -17.33 3.97 -3.87
C ASP A 108 -15.85 4.37 -4.04
N ASN A 109 -15.19 4.79 -2.95
CA ASN A 109 -13.76 5.08 -2.93
C ASN A 109 -12.90 3.88 -2.51
N GLU A 110 -13.48 2.76 -2.08
CA GLU A 110 -12.73 1.53 -1.74
C GLU A 110 -12.35 0.70 -2.98
N THR A 111 -13.09 0.84 -4.08
CA THR A 111 -12.80 0.17 -5.35
C THR A 111 -11.68 0.84 -6.14
N LYS A 112 -11.29 2.07 -5.77
CA LYS A 112 -10.09 2.70 -6.30
C LYS A 112 -8.88 2.05 -5.62
N PRO A 113 -7.88 1.56 -6.37
CA PRO A 113 -6.64 1.11 -5.75
C PRO A 113 -6.14 2.22 -4.83
N PRO A 114 -5.63 1.90 -3.62
CA PRO A 114 -5.18 2.92 -2.68
C PRO A 114 -4.24 3.84 -3.44
N SER A 115 -4.62 5.11 -3.58
CA SER A 115 -3.75 6.07 -4.24
C SER A 115 -2.42 6.04 -3.51
N SER A 116 -1.32 6.00 -4.25
CA SER A 116 0.07 5.98 -3.77
C SER A 116 0.44 7.10 -2.77
N SER A 117 -0.51 7.99 -2.46
CA SER A 117 -0.47 9.02 -1.44
C SER A 117 -0.83 8.54 -0.03
N GLN A 118 -1.36 7.33 0.18
CA GLN A 118 -1.39 6.71 1.51
C GLN A 118 0.03 6.17 1.82
N LYS A 119 0.99 7.09 1.83
CA LYS A 119 2.38 6.83 2.21
C LYS A 119 2.33 6.21 3.59
N CYS A 120 2.73 4.94 3.69
CA CYS A 120 3.06 4.35 4.99
C CYS A 120 3.96 5.35 5.69
N THR A 121 3.52 5.89 6.83
CA THR A 121 4.35 6.75 7.67
C THR A 121 5.38 5.84 8.32
N CYS A 122 6.37 5.41 7.53
CA CYS A 122 7.49 4.67 8.05
C CYS A 122 8.13 5.50 9.17
N CYS A 123 8.57 4.84 10.22
CA CYS A 123 9.23 5.51 11.34
C CYS A 123 10.56 6.16 10.93
N TRP A 124 11.09 5.83 9.74
CA TRP A 124 12.36 6.31 9.20
C TRP A 124 12.25 7.56 8.32
N GLY A 125 11.06 8.13 8.13
CA GLY A 125 10.84 9.31 7.30
C GLY A 125 10.72 9.02 5.80
N SER A 126 10.20 9.98 5.03
CA SER A 126 9.74 9.73 3.64
C SER A 126 10.82 9.20 2.69
N SER A 127 12.10 9.49 2.92
CA SER A 127 13.20 9.02 2.06
C SER A 127 13.66 7.59 2.36
N HIS A 128 13.36 7.05 3.55
CA HIS A 128 13.74 5.70 3.98
C HIS A 128 12.51 4.85 4.28
N SER A 129 11.41 5.12 3.56
CA SER A 129 10.13 4.42 3.74
C SER A 129 10.07 3.05 3.08
N THR A 130 10.97 2.80 2.13
CA THR A 130 10.88 1.64 1.24
C THR A 130 12.15 0.83 1.26
N GLN A 131 11.99 -0.49 1.18
CA GLN A 131 13.10 -1.42 0.94
C GLN A 131 13.71 -1.18 -0.46
N ASN A 132 14.90 -1.72 -0.68
CA ASN A 132 15.50 -1.78 -2.01
C ASN A 132 14.60 -2.60 -2.96
N ARG A 133 14.64 -2.28 -4.26
CA ARG A 133 13.85 -2.98 -5.29
C ARG A 133 14.22 -4.46 -5.41
N HIS A 134 15.51 -4.77 -5.36
CA HIS A 134 16.08 -6.09 -5.61
C HIS A 134 16.43 -6.81 -4.31
N TYR A 135 17.08 -6.14 -3.37
CA TYR A 135 17.62 -6.74 -2.14
C TYR A 135 16.74 -6.43 -0.92
N LYS A 136 15.86 -7.35 -0.57
CA LYS A 136 14.77 -7.08 0.38
C LYS A 136 14.25 -8.33 1.08
N PHE A 137 13.45 -8.10 2.12
CA PHE A 137 12.52 -9.07 2.67
C PHE A 137 11.27 -9.14 1.79
N VAL A 138 10.98 -10.31 1.24
CA VAL A 138 9.87 -10.50 0.29
C VAL A 138 8.52 -10.60 1.00
N ARG A 139 8.48 -11.33 2.12
CA ARG A 139 7.25 -11.57 2.91
C ARG A 139 7.51 -11.35 4.39
N PHE A 140 6.45 -11.01 5.10
CA PHE A 140 6.42 -10.91 6.55
C PHE A 140 5.43 -11.91 7.11
N ASP A 141 5.79 -12.55 8.21
CA ASP A 141 4.95 -13.53 8.89
C ASP A 141 4.95 -13.25 10.40
N THR A 142 3.80 -13.26 11.05
CA THR A 142 3.70 -13.03 12.49
C THR A 142 2.95 -14.16 13.16
N VAL A 143 3.31 -14.44 14.40
CA VAL A 143 2.63 -15.50 15.14
C VAL A 143 1.30 -14.93 15.63
N HIS A 144 0.21 -15.59 15.24
CA HIS A 144 -1.12 -15.17 15.65
C HIS A 144 -1.35 -15.47 17.13
N GLN A 145 -2.06 -14.58 17.84
CA GLN A 145 -2.29 -14.65 19.30
C GLN A 145 -2.85 -15.99 19.80
N HIS A 146 -3.60 -16.70 18.97
CA HIS A 146 -4.20 -18.00 19.31
C HIS A 146 -3.19 -19.16 19.28
N ALA A 147 -2.03 -18.99 18.62
CA ALA A 147 -1.02 -20.05 18.50
C ALA A 147 -0.29 -20.30 19.82
N PHE A 148 -0.02 -19.25 20.61
CA PHE A 148 0.67 -19.34 21.91
C PHE A 148 -0.27 -19.09 23.11
N GLY A 149 -1.58 -19.40 22.96
CA GLY A 149 -2.51 -19.53 24.10
C GLY A 149 -2.92 -18.24 24.82
N THR A 150 -2.66 -17.05 24.26
CA THR A 150 -3.03 -15.78 24.92
C THR A 150 -4.50 -15.42 24.71
N ARG A 151 -5.18 -15.04 25.80
CA ARG A 151 -6.58 -14.57 25.75
C ARG A 151 -6.64 -13.08 25.36
N PRO A 152 -7.75 -12.59 24.78
CA PRO A 152 -7.93 -11.18 24.43
C PRO A 152 -7.75 -10.18 25.60
N THR A 153 -7.87 -10.66 26.85
CA THR A 153 -7.66 -9.87 28.08
C THR A 153 -6.20 -9.87 28.57
N SER A 154 -5.28 -10.51 27.84
CA SER A 154 -3.85 -10.52 28.17
C SER A 154 -3.23 -9.15 27.87
N THR A 155 -2.25 -8.75 28.67
CA THR A 155 -1.38 -7.58 28.41
C THR A 155 -0.51 -7.76 27.16
N THR A 156 -0.50 -8.97 26.59
CA THR A 156 0.35 -9.34 25.46
C THR A 156 0.08 -8.50 24.21
N PRO A 157 1.12 -7.89 23.60
CA PRO A 157 0.96 -7.03 22.43
C PRO A 157 0.29 -7.74 21.24
N HIS A 158 -0.55 -7.03 20.50
CA HIS A 158 -1.24 -7.62 19.35
C HIS A 158 -0.29 -7.92 18.17
N ALA A 159 -0.61 -8.93 17.34
CA ALA A 159 0.18 -9.33 16.16
C ALA A 159 0.38 -8.21 15.13
N PHE A 160 -0.52 -7.22 15.10
CA PHE A 160 -0.35 -6.00 14.30
C PHE A 160 0.90 -5.20 14.69
N ARG A 161 1.22 -5.11 16.00
CA ARG A 161 2.43 -4.44 16.47
C ARG A 161 3.69 -5.23 16.15
N ALA A 162 3.61 -6.56 16.18
CA ALA A 162 4.69 -7.42 15.72
C ALA A 162 4.97 -7.21 14.23
N MET A 163 3.92 -7.12 13.40
CA MET A 163 4.04 -6.85 11.97
C MET A 163 4.67 -5.48 11.69
N ASP A 164 4.23 -4.45 12.41
CA ASP A 164 4.81 -3.10 12.34
C ASP A 164 6.30 -3.11 12.73
N LEU A 165 6.69 -3.91 13.72
CA LEU A 165 8.09 -4.09 14.14
C LEU A 165 8.93 -4.81 13.08
N LEU A 166 8.40 -5.85 12.43
CA LEU A 166 9.08 -6.52 11.31
C LEU A 166 9.26 -5.58 10.11
N GLN A 167 8.24 -4.77 9.80
CA GLN A 167 8.33 -3.76 8.75
C GLN A 167 9.33 -2.66 9.11
N LYS A 168 9.38 -2.26 10.39
CA LYS A 168 10.39 -1.34 10.90
C LYS A 168 11.80 -1.87 10.70
N LEU A 169 12.08 -3.13 11.07
CA LEU A 169 13.37 -3.80 10.84
C LEU A 169 13.73 -3.88 9.36
N ALA A 170 12.75 -4.21 8.50
CA ALA A 170 12.98 -4.38 7.07
C ALA A 170 13.27 -3.06 6.33
N THR A 171 12.72 -1.96 6.81
CA THR A 171 12.89 -0.62 6.22
C THR A 171 13.98 0.21 6.89
N ASP A 172 14.64 -0.35 7.90
CA ASP A 172 15.73 0.30 8.61
C ASP A 172 16.88 0.64 7.64
N PRO A 173 17.38 1.89 7.60
CA PRO A 173 18.39 2.30 6.65
C PRO A 173 19.70 1.50 6.77
N GLY A 174 20.09 1.10 7.98
CA GLY A 174 21.27 0.27 8.20
C GLY A 174 21.06 -1.17 7.72
N VAL A 175 19.88 -1.75 7.95
CA VAL A 175 19.54 -3.10 7.45
C VAL A 175 19.45 -3.11 5.92
N VAL A 176 18.79 -2.11 5.34
CA VAL A 176 18.69 -1.98 3.88
C VAL A 176 20.07 -1.81 3.23
N LYS A 177 20.99 -1.09 3.88
CA LYS A 177 22.39 -0.98 3.44
C LYS A 177 23.08 -2.34 3.44
N ILE A 178 22.98 -3.10 4.53
CA ILE A 178 23.56 -4.46 4.61
C ILE A 178 23.01 -5.36 3.51
N LEU A 179 21.68 -5.39 3.32
CA LEU A 179 21.06 -6.22 2.28
C LEU A 179 21.54 -5.83 0.89
N THR A 180 21.68 -4.52 0.63
CA THR A 180 22.12 -4.02 -0.68
C THR A 180 23.58 -4.34 -0.94
N ASP A 181 24.47 -4.09 0.03
CA ASP A 181 25.92 -4.31 -0.10
C ASP A 181 26.27 -5.77 -0.32
N ARG A 182 25.48 -6.67 0.28
CA ARG A 182 25.68 -8.12 0.20
C ARG A 182 24.72 -8.83 -0.74
N GLU A 183 23.95 -8.06 -1.49
CA GLU A 183 23.03 -8.57 -2.51
C GLU A 183 22.04 -9.63 -1.98
N LEU A 184 21.59 -9.46 -0.75
CA LEU A 184 20.74 -10.42 -0.07
C LEU A 184 19.27 -10.26 -0.41
N VAL A 185 18.61 -11.40 -0.65
CA VAL A 185 17.15 -11.51 -0.73
C VAL A 185 16.70 -12.54 0.27
N VAL A 186 15.94 -12.10 1.27
CA VAL A 186 15.35 -13.01 2.27
C VAL A 186 13.88 -13.20 1.94
N ASN A 187 13.47 -14.45 1.71
CA ASN A 187 12.12 -14.70 1.22
C ASN A 187 11.05 -14.45 2.31
N THR A 188 11.32 -14.77 3.58
CA THR A 188 10.38 -14.47 4.67
C THR A 188 11.11 -14.00 5.91
N LEU A 189 10.70 -12.85 6.45
CA LEU A 189 11.07 -12.39 7.79
C LEU A 189 9.88 -12.62 8.72
N GLY A 190 10.06 -13.49 9.71
CA GLY A 190 9.00 -13.98 10.57
C GLY A 190 9.20 -13.66 12.04
N GLU A 191 8.12 -13.73 12.81
CA GLU A 191 8.15 -13.85 14.25
C GLU A 191 8.28 -15.32 14.65
N MET A 192 9.18 -15.62 15.58
CA MET A 192 9.34 -16.92 16.23
C MET A 192 8.28 -17.10 17.31
N ASP A 193 7.76 -18.33 17.50
CA ASP A 193 6.80 -18.60 18.57
C ASP A 193 7.50 -18.36 19.93
N PRO A 194 6.94 -17.50 20.80
CA PRO A 194 7.61 -17.16 22.04
C PRO A 194 7.58 -18.29 23.09
N ILE A 195 6.65 -19.26 22.96
CA ILE A 195 6.42 -20.37 23.90
C ILE A 195 6.87 -21.69 23.31
N ASP A 196 6.48 -21.98 22.07
CA ASP A 196 6.80 -23.26 21.45
C ASP A 196 8.17 -23.22 20.82
N ASP A 197 9.14 -23.77 21.52
CA ASP A 197 10.42 -24.08 20.92
C ASP A 197 11.05 -25.26 21.64
N ARG A 198 10.71 -26.46 21.16
CA ARG A 198 11.51 -27.69 21.43
C ARG A 198 13.00 -27.46 21.11
N ILE A 199 13.30 -26.53 20.20
CA ILE A 199 14.65 -26.11 19.82
C ILE A 199 15.27 -25.18 20.89
N MET A 200 14.48 -24.27 21.47
CA MET A 200 14.89 -23.42 22.60
C MET A 200 15.28 -24.27 23.79
N GLN A 201 14.47 -25.26 24.16
CA GLN A 201 14.76 -26.13 25.30
C GLN A 201 16.09 -26.88 25.12
N LYS A 202 16.38 -27.33 23.89
CA LYS A 202 17.64 -28.00 23.55
C LYS A 202 18.83 -27.06 23.65
N LYS A 203 18.74 -25.84 23.11
CA LYS A 203 19.81 -24.84 23.18
C LYS A 203 19.98 -24.20 24.57
N GLN A 204 18.90 -24.12 25.35
CA GLN A 204 18.94 -23.60 26.71
C GLN A 204 19.63 -24.57 27.68
N ALA A 205 19.56 -25.89 27.42
CA ALA A 205 20.38 -26.87 28.11
C ALA A 205 21.88 -26.69 27.85
N GLU A 206 22.25 -26.07 26.72
CA GLU A 206 23.61 -25.68 26.36
C GLU A 206 23.97 -24.27 26.91
N GLY A 207 23.07 -23.64 27.68
CA GLY A 207 23.26 -22.31 28.27
C GLY A 207 23.00 -21.15 27.31
N MET A 208 22.45 -21.40 26.12
CA MET A 208 22.21 -20.39 25.09
C MET A 208 20.71 -20.10 24.92
N CYS A 209 20.33 -18.82 24.95
CA CYS A 209 18.96 -18.38 24.64
C CYS A 209 18.84 -18.21 23.11
N LEU A 210 17.94 -18.96 22.46
CA LEU A 210 17.68 -18.83 21.03
C LEU A 210 16.81 -17.59 20.80
N LEU A 211 17.39 -16.55 20.20
CA LEU A 211 16.69 -15.29 19.91
C LEU A 211 16.22 -15.18 18.47
N GLY A 212 16.71 -16.04 17.59
CA GLY A 212 16.29 -16.15 16.21
C GLY A 212 16.89 -17.38 15.54
N TYR A 213 16.45 -17.67 14.32
CA TYR A 213 17.10 -18.69 13.48
C TYR A 213 16.91 -18.40 12.00
N ASN A 214 17.92 -18.79 11.23
CA ASN A 214 17.91 -18.76 9.78
C ASN A 214 17.70 -20.16 9.19
N THR A 215 16.60 -20.33 8.47
CA THR A 215 16.28 -21.54 7.72
C THR A 215 16.78 -21.42 6.27
N ASN A 216 17.58 -22.40 5.85
CA ASN A 216 18.08 -22.54 4.47
C ASN A 216 18.73 -21.26 3.92
N ARG A 217 19.60 -20.62 4.70
CA ARG A 217 20.44 -19.49 4.25
C ARG A 217 19.64 -18.35 3.62
N GLY A 218 18.56 -17.93 4.28
CA GLY A 218 17.75 -16.78 3.88
C GLY A 218 16.40 -17.13 3.26
N LEU A 219 16.01 -18.41 3.24
CA LEU A 219 14.63 -18.77 2.86
C LEU A 219 13.62 -18.21 3.87
N ARG A 220 13.93 -18.35 5.16
CA ARG A 220 13.12 -17.81 6.25
C ARG A 220 14.02 -17.46 7.43
N ILE A 221 13.90 -16.25 7.94
CA ILE A 221 14.54 -15.79 9.17
C ILE A 221 13.42 -15.49 10.16
N ASP A 222 13.42 -16.18 11.29
CA ASP A 222 12.46 -15.95 12.37
C ASP A 222 13.16 -15.32 13.56
N LEU A 223 12.55 -14.28 14.14
CA LEU A 223 13.09 -13.53 15.28
C LEU A 223 12.14 -13.63 16.47
N LYS A 224 12.68 -13.78 17.67
CA LYS A 224 11.93 -13.68 18.92
C LYS A 224 11.62 -12.23 19.24
N LEU A 225 10.48 -11.74 18.74
CA LEU A 225 10.09 -10.34 18.93
C LEU A 225 9.67 -10.03 20.38
N ARG A 226 9.05 -10.99 21.05
CA ARG A 226 8.42 -10.82 22.37
C ARG A 226 9.38 -11.16 23.50
N THR A 227 9.18 -10.50 24.64
CA THR A 227 9.83 -10.86 25.91
C THR A 227 9.32 -12.21 26.41
N ASP A 228 10.10 -12.85 27.29
CA ASP A 228 9.79 -14.20 27.79
C ASP A 228 8.55 -14.22 28.71
N ASP A 229 8.22 -13.10 29.34
CA ASP A 229 7.01 -12.86 30.12
C ASP A 229 5.77 -12.54 29.24
N LEU A 230 5.95 -12.38 27.92
CA LEU A 230 4.92 -12.00 26.96
C LEU A 230 4.24 -10.65 27.23
N GLU A 231 4.79 -9.80 28.10
CA GLU A 231 4.21 -8.49 28.44
C GLU A 231 4.57 -7.43 27.40
N GLY A 232 5.67 -7.62 26.67
CA GLY A 232 6.20 -6.62 25.75
C GLY A 232 6.96 -7.20 24.56
N PHE A 233 7.63 -6.29 23.85
CA PHE A 233 8.60 -6.61 22.82
C PHE A 233 10.02 -6.41 23.37
N ARG A 234 10.97 -7.17 22.84
CA ARG A 234 12.39 -6.98 23.11
C ARG A 234 12.86 -5.62 22.62
N GLU A 235 13.96 -5.16 23.18
CA GLU A 235 14.54 -3.88 22.77
C GLU A 235 14.90 -3.91 21.29
N TYR A 236 14.59 -2.83 20.56
CA TYR A 236 14.83 -2.76 19.13
C TYR A 236 16.30 -3.02 18.77
N LYS A 237 17.23 -2.51 19.57
CA LYS A 237 18.67 -2.73 19.40
C LYS A 237 19.02 -4.23 19.44
N GLU A 238 18.48 -4.97 20.39
CA GLU A 238 18.70 -6.42 20.51
C GLU A 238 18.14 -7.19 19.30
N LEU A 239 16.95 -6.78 18.82
CA LEU A 239 16.33 -7.38 17.63
C LEU A 239 17.16 -7.15 16.37
N VAL A 240 17.74 -5.96 16.21
CA VAL A 240 18.65 -5.67 15.09
C VAL A 240 19.92 -6.50 15.20
N CYS A 241 20.56 -6.59 16.37
CA CYS A 241 21.74 -7.45 16.54
C CYS A 241 21.43 -8.89 16.18
N THR A 242 20.28 -9.41 16.65
CA THR A 242 19.81 -10.76 16.31
C THR A 242 19.56 -10.90 14.81
N LEU A 243 18.90 -9.93 14.17
CA LEU A 243 18.68 -9.96 12.72
C LEU A 243 20.00 -10.00 11.93
N ILE A 244 20.98 -9.17 12.31
CA ILE A 244 22.30 -9.15 11.67
C ILE A 244 23.03 -10.48 11.89
N HIS A 245 22.90 -11.08 13.09
CA HIS A 245 23.40 -12.42 13.38
C HIS A 245 22.80 -13.46 12.45
N GLU A 246 21.47 -13.48 12.29
CA GLU A 246 20.80 -14.41 11.40
C GLU A 246 21.14 -14.15 9.92
N LEU A 247 21.32 -12.89 9.50
CA LEU A 247 21.77 -12.58 8.14
C LEU A 247 23.18 -13.13 7.87
N SER A 248 24.07 -13.19 8.88
CA SER A 248 25.40 -13.81 8.75
C SER A 248 25.30 -15.28 8.36
N HIS A 249 24.27 -15.97 8.85
CA HIS A 249 24.01 -17.38 8.54
C HIS A 249 23.64 -17.65 7.07
N ASN A 250 23.44 -16.61 6.25
CA ASN A 250 23.34 -16.79 4.80
C ASN A 250 24.65 -17.30 4.17
N TRP A 251 25.80 -16.98 4.76
CA TRP A 251 27.11 -17.43 4.27
C TRP A 251 27.76 -18.47 5.16
N VAL A 252 27.77 -18.23 6.48
CA VAL A 252 28.54 -19.04 7.42
C VAL A 252 27.59 -19.72 8.40
N GLY A 253 27.55 -21.05 8.39
CA GLY A 253 26.65 -21.81 9.25
C GLY A 253 27.11 -21.86 10.71
N GLU A 254 28.38 -22.18 10.94
CA GLU A 254 28.94 -22.36 12.28
C GLU A 254 29.40 -21.03 12.90
N HIS A 255 29.36 -20.92 14.23
CA HIS A 255 29.83 -19.76 14.98
C HIS A 255 31.36 -19.75 15.12
N ASP A 256 32.06 -19.73 14.00
CA ASP A 256 33.52 -19.69 13.92
C ASP A 256 34.07 -18.25 13.77
N ALA A 257 35.40 -18.12 13.62
CA ALA A 257 36.03 -16.81 13.43
C ALA A 257 35.54 -16.10 12.15
N LEU A 258 35.19 -16.84 11.09
CA LEU A 258 34.69 -16.26 9.85
C LEU A 258 33.27 -15.71 10.04
N PHE A 259 32.42 -16.41 10.77
CA PHE A 259 31.09 -15.94 11.16
C PHE A 259 31.18 -14.63 11.94
N PHE A 260 32.00 -14.59 13.00
CA PHE A 260 32.10 -13.40 13.85
C PHE A 260 32.76 -12.23 13.12
N ALA A 261 33.69 -12.50 12.19
CA ALA A 261 34.23 -11.46 11.32
C ALA A 261 33.14 -10.87 10.42
N ASN A 262 32.34 -11.70 9.75
CA ASN A 262 31.24 -11.24 8.89
C ASN A 262 30.16 -10.48 9.68
N TYR A 263 29.74 -11.04 10.83
CA TYR A 263 28.79 -10.40 11.74
C TYR A 263 29.29 -9.03 12.22
N GLY A 264 30.55 -8.98 12.67
CA GLY A 264 31.20 -7.74 13.10
C GLY A 264 31.26 -6.69 12.00
N SER A 265 31.66 -7.07 10.79
CA SER A 265 31.68 -6.19 9.62
C SER A 265 30.29 -5.63 9.29
N MET A 266 29.23 -6.46 9.26
CA MET A 266 27.87 -5.99 9.07
C MET A 266 27.40 -5.06 10.19
N ARG A 267 27.75 -5.37 11.44
CA ARG A 267 27.39 -4.56 12.60
C ARG A 267 28.01 -3.16 12.53
N VAL A 268 29.27 -3.06 12.09
CA VAL A 268 29.92 -1.77 11.82
C VAL A 268 29.17 -1.02 10.74
N GLU A 269 28.88 -1.64 9.58
CA GLU A 269 28.16 -0.99 8.48
C GLU A 269 26.80 -0.44 8.90
N TYR A 270 26.04 -1.20 9.68
CA TYR A 270 24.77 -0.76 10.24
C TYR A 270 24.92 0.53 11.06
N LEU A 271 25.90 0.58 11.97
CA LEU A 271 26.12 1.73 12.85
C LEU A 271 26.68 2.93 12.08
N VAL A 272 27.54 2.69 11.08
CA VAL A 272 28.09 3.73 10.21
C VAL A 272 26.99 4.41 9.40
N GLU A 273 26.06 3.67 8.81
CA GLU A 273 24.98 4.30 8.04
C GLU A 273 24.09 5.18 8.94
N HIS A 274 23.82 4.74 10.18
CA HIS A 274 23.14 5.56 11.18
C HIS A 274 23.95 6.80 11.59
N LEU A 275 25.27 6.66 11.74
CA LEU A 275 26.18 7.77 12.03
C LEU A 275 26.18 8.81 10.89
N ILE A 276 26.21 8.36 9.64
CA ILE A 276 26.14 9.22 8.46
C ILE A 276 24.83 10.01 8.43
N LEU A 277 23.69 9.34 8.65
CA LEU A 277 22.39 10.01 8.72
C LEU A 277 22.32 10.99 9.91
N TYR A 278 22.90 10.63 11.04
CA TYR A 278 22.97 11.48 12.22
C TYR A 278 23.77 12.76 11.96
N GLN A 279 24.98 12.64 11.39
CA GLN A 279 25.85 13.76 11.06
C GLN A 279 25.31 14.63 9.93
N ARG A 280 24.60 14.06 8.96
CA ARG A 280 23.88 14.80 7.91
C ARG A 280 22.68 15.59 8.44
N GLY A 281 22.35 15.46 9.73
CA GLY A 281 21.23 16.16 10.32
C GLY A 281 19.87 15.62 9.87
N TYR A 282 19.81 14.39 9.35
CA TYR A 282 18.54 13.79 8.95
C TYR A 282 17.63 13.59 10.17
N ARG A 283 16.35 13.92 10.01
CA ARG A 283 15.32 13.84 11.07
C ARG A 283 14.08 13.14 10.53
N VAL A 284 13.51 12.28 11.35
CA VAL A 284 12.26 11.58 11.09
C VAL A 284 11.06 12.38 11.61
N ALA A 285 9.85 11.87 11.37
CA ALA A 285 8.64 12.44 11.94
C ALA A 285 8.73 12.58 13.46
N GLY A 286 8.42 13.77 13.98
CA GLY A 286 8.57 14.12 15.39
C GLY A 286 9.95 14.66 15.78
N GLY A 287 10.80 15.03 14.82
CA GLY A 287 12.06 15.75 15.08
C GLY A 287 13.19 14.90 15.67
N ARG A 288 12.96 13.60 15.83
CA ARG A 288 13.98 12.63 16.27
C ARG A 288 14.93 12.29 15.14
N SER A 289 16.18 11.97 15.47
CA SER A 289 17.16 11.41 14.54
C SER A 289 16.89 9.91 14.28
N CYS A 290 17.40 9.37 13.16
CA CYS A 290 17.31 7.92 12.91
C CYS A 290 17.98 7.11 14.02
N ALA A 291 19.14 7.56 14.51
CA ALA A 291 19.86 6.90 15.61
C ALA A 291 19.03 6.85 16.90
N GLU A 292 18.23 7.87 17.21
CA GLU A 292 17.29 7.84 18.35
C GLU A 292 16.15 6.85 18.16
N VAL A 293 15.59 6.74 16.94
CA VAL A 293 14.52 5.79 16.64
C VAL A 293 15.01 4.34 16.69
N ALA A 294 16.26 4.12 16.31
CA ALA A 294 16.95 2.83 16.36
C ALA A 294 17.57 2.52 17.74
N GLY A 295 17.54 3.45 18.70
CA GLY A 295 18.15 3.26 20.02
C GLY A 295 19.68 3.18 20.02
N VAL A 296 20.33 3.74 18.98
CA VAL A 296 21.80 3.74 18.81
C VAL A 296 22.44 5.14 18.86
N LYS A 297 21.73 6.11 19.45
CA LYS A 297 22.19 7.51 19.53
C LYS A 297 23.52 7.64 20.26
N GLU A 298 23.68 6.91 21.37
CA GLU A 298 24.88 6.98 22.19
C GLU A 298 26.10 6.45 21.45
N GLU A 299 25.93 5.40 20.66
CA GLU A 299 26.93 4.80 19.81
C GLU A 299 27.35 5.77 18.70
N CYS A 300 26.39 6.45 18.08
CA CYS A 300 26.66 7.42 17.02
C CYS A 300 27.20 8.77 17.52
N SER A 301 26.94 9.16 18.78
CA SER A 301 27.35 10.47 19.30
C SER A 301 28.87 10.63 19.44
N GLY A 302 29.58 9.52 19.68
CA GLY A 302 31.05 9.49 19.79
C GLY A 302 31.79 9.33 18.46
N GLY A 303 31.09 9.41 17.34
CA GLY A 303 31.70 9.28 16.01
C GLY A 303 32.20 7.87 15.70
N MET A 304 33.12 7.81 14.75
CA MET A 304 33.55 6.56 14.11
C MET A 304 34.33 5.66 15.08
N GLU A 305 35.15 6.22 15.97
CA GLU A 305 35.92 5.46 16.97
C GLU A 305 35.00 4.75 17.98
N LYS A 306 33.95 5.43 18.46
CA LYS A 306 32.98 4.83 19.39
C LYS A 306 32.19 3.70 18.75
N VAL A 307 31.89 3.80 17.45
CA VAL A 307 31.27 2.70 16.70
C VAL A 307 32.14 1.45 16.75
N LEU A 308 33.44 1.58 16.47
CA LEU A 308 34.37 0.43 16.52
C LEU A 308 34.46 -0.16 17.93
N ASP A 309 34.64 0.66 18.96
CA ASP A 309 34.74 0.21 20.35
C ASP A 309 33.49 -0.57 20.79
N VAL A 310 32.29 -0.06 20.46
CA VAL A 310 31.03 -0.73 20.77
C VAL A 310 30.95 -2.10 20.10
N VAL A 311 31.28 -2.19 18.80
CA VAL A 311 31.22 -3.46 18.07
C VAL A 311 32.25 -4.46 18.61
N LEU A 312 33.49 -4.04 18.86
CA LEU A 312 34.52 -4.93 19.41
C LEU A 312 34.17 -5.41 20.83
N ARG A 313 33.52 -4.57 21.64
CA ARG A 313 33.01 -4.95 22.96
C ARG A 313 31.87 -5.97 22.86
N GLU A 314 30.91 -5.75 21.97
CA GLU A 314 29.81 -6.69 21.69
C GLU A 314 30.37 -8.05 21.23
N LEU A 315 31.29 -8.04 20.25
CA LEU A 315 31.95 -9.24 19.73
C LEU A 315 32.77 -9.98 20.79
N ARG A 316 33.40 -9.28 21.74
CA ARG A 316 34.18 -9.93 22.81
C ARG A 316 33.29 -10.75 23.72
N GLY A 317 32.10 -10.25 24.02
CA GLY A 317 31.11 -10.98 24.80
C GLY A 317 30.61 -12.24 24.06
N GLU A 318 30.36 -12.13 22.76
CA GLU A 318 29.85 -13.25 21.96
C GLU A 318 30.93 -14.29 21.64
N THR A 319 32.08 -13.89 21.09
CA THR A 319 33.17 -14.82 20.70
C THR A 319 33.68 -15.65 21.88
N MET A 320 33.74 -15.06 23.08
CA MET A 320 34.12 -15.77 24.30
C MET A 320 33.15 -16.90 24.66
N ARG A 321 31.85 -16.74 24.40
CA ARG A 321 30.84 -17.79 24.66
C ARG A 321 31.03 -19.00 23.74
N TYR A 322 31.51 -18.77 22.52
CA TYR A 322 31.75 -19.81 21.52
C TYR A 322 33.21 -20.29 21.47
N GLY A 323 34.08 -19.80 22.37
CA GLY A 323 35.49 -20.19 22.41
C GLY A 323 36.33 -19.69 21.21
N VAL A 324 35.85 -18.67 20.50
CA VAL A 324 36.55 -18.11 19.33
C VAL A 324 37.57 -17.05 19.76
N ASN A 325 38.77 -17.11 19.18
CA ASN A 325 39.82 -16.15 19.49
C ASN A 325 39.58 -14.80 18.80
N MET A 326 39.40 -13.74 19.60
CA MET A 326 39.20 -12.37 19.12
C MET A 326 40.32 -11.87 18.20
N MET A 327 41.56 -12.34 18.38
CA MET A 327 42.70 -11.91 17.56
C MET A 327 42.56 -12.30 16.09
N ALA A 328 41.73 -13.30 15.77
CA ALA A 328 41.42 -13.68 14.39
C ALA A 328 40.30 -12.82 13.78
N VAL A 329 39.41 -12.27 14.61
CA VAL A 329 38.20 -11.55 14.19
C VAL A 329 38.45 -10.04 14.07
N GLN A 330 39.09 -9.46 15.09
CA GLN A 330 39.29 -8.02 15.23
C GLN A 330 39.94 -7.36 14.00
N PRO A 331 41.02 -7.89 13.39
CA PRO A 331 41.66 -7.23 12.25
C PRO A 331 40.75 -7.06 11.03
N VAL A 332 39.84 -8.01 10.81
CA VAL A 332 38.88 -7.97 9.68
C VAL A 332 37.84 -6.88 9.91
N VAL A 333 37.32 -6.79 11.13
CA VAL A 333 36.33 -5.76 11.51
C VAL A 333 36.97 -4.36 11.44
N GLU A 334 38.20 -4.21 11.94
CA GLU A 334 38.95 -2.95 11.85
C GLU A 334 39.30 -2.54 10.42
N ALA A 335 39.61 -3.50 9.55
CA ALA A 335 39.85 -3.24 8.13
C ALA A 335 38.56 -2.69 7.47
N ARG A 336 37.42 -3.35 7.69
CA ARG A 336 36.14 -2.89 7.17
C ARG A 336 35.75 -1.52 7.72
N TRP A 337 35.99 -1.28 9.00
CA TRP A 337 35.77 0.01 9.63
C TRP A 337 36.63 1.12 8.98
N ARG A 338 37.91 0.84 8.67
CA ARG A 338 38.80 1.80 7.99
C ARG A 338 38.29 2.17 6.60
N GLU A 339 37.90 1.18 5.80
CA GLU A 339 37.31 1.42 4.46
C GLU A 339 36.09 2.33 4.56
N LEU A 340 35.16 2.03 5.47
CA LEU A 340 33.95 2.83 5.65
C LEU A 340 34.23 4.25 6.17
N ASN A 341 35.28 4.43 6.97
CA ASN A 341 35.68 5.75 7.46
C ASN A 341 36.21 6.62 6.31
N GLU A 342 36.97 6.04 5.38
CA GLU A 342 37.44 6.69 4.17
C GLU A 342 36.27 7.06 3.25
N GLU A 343 35.40 6.09 2.94
CA GLU A 343 34.18 6.31 2.13
C GLU A 343 33.27 7.39 2.73
N MET A 344 33.11 7.39 4.06
CA MET A 344 32.34 8.40 4.77
C MET A 344 32.95 9.80 4.61
N GLY A 345 34.28 9.91 4.69
CA GLY A 345 35.01 11.14 4.43
C GLY A 345 34.75 11.68 3.02
N GLU A 346 34.68 10.81 2.02
CA GLU A 346 34.34 11.18 0.64
C GLU A 346 32.86 11.59 0.49
N ARG A 347 31.92 10.77 1.02
CA ARG A 347 30.47 11.05 1.00
C ARG A 347 30.08 12.35 1.72
N MET A 348 30.91 12.82 2.65
CA MET A 348 30.71 14.11 3.32
C MET A 348 31.29 15.28 2.50
N LYS A 349 32.36 15.04 1.71
CA LYS A 349 32.93 16.05 0.79
C LYS A 349 32.07 16.26 -0.46
N GLU A 350 31.40 15.22 -0.96
CA GLU A 350 30.57 15.27 -2.18
C GLU A 350 29.23 16.03 -2.02
N GLY A 351 28.92 16.52 -0.82
CA GLY A 351 27.94 17.61 -0.66
C GLY A 351 26.76 17.27 0.25
N GLY A 352 26.51 18.19 1.17
CA GLY A 352 25.20 18.36 1.78
C GLY A 352 24.19 18.70 0.69
N LEU A 353 23.39 17.73 0.27
CA LEU A 353 22.16 18.00 -0.46
C LEU A 353 21.21 18.76 0.47
N THR A 354 21.29 20.08 0.41
CA THR A 354 20.20 20.95 0.84
C THR A 354 19.05 20.71 -0.12
N ILE A 355 17.98 20.12 0.39
CA ILE A 355 16.72 19.96 -0.32
C ILE A 355 16.24 21.37 -0.72
N GLY A 356 16.44 21.73 -2.00
CA GLY A 356 15.84 22.92 -2.62
C GLY A 356 16.76 24.03 -3.14
N GLY A 357 18.01 23.76 -3.53
CA GLY A 357 18.92 24.81 -4.06
C GLY A 357 19.33 24.60 -5.50
N GLY A 358 18.79 25.39 -6.43
CA GLY A 358 19.36 25.54 -7.78
C GLY A 358 20.76 26.15 -7.70
N ASN A 359 21.70 25.60 -8.47
CA ASN A 359 23.10 25.99 -8.51
C ASN A 359 23.30 27.33 -9.25
N ASN A 360 22.91 28.44 -8.64
CA ASN A 360 23.33 29.76 -9.11
C ASN A 360 23.54 30.74 -7.95
N GLU A 361 24.69 31.39 -7.91
CA GLU A 361 25.09 32.35 -6.86
C GLU A 361 24.14 33.55 -6.76
N LYS A 362 23.50 33.95 -7.87
CA LYS A 362 22.45 34.99 -7.90
C LYS A 362 21.19 34.61 -7.10
N ASP A 363 20.94 33.31 -6.93
CA ASP A 363 19.72 32.77 -6.35
C ASP A 363 19.72 32.78 -4.81
N ARG A 364 20.89 33.07 -4.19
CA ARG A 364 21.05 33.23 -2.73
C ARG A 364 20.70 34.64 -2.24
N SER A 365 20.59 35.62 -3.14
CA SER A 365 20.20 36.98 -2.77
C SER A 365 18.74 37.05 -2.28
N VAL A 366 18.45 37.97 -1.36
CA VAL A 366 17.07 38.24 -0.90
C VAL A 366 16.17 38.60 -2.10
N GLU A 367 16.74 39.28 -3.09
CA GLU A 367 16.07 39.66 -4.32
C GLU A 367 15.69 38.45 -5.21
N GLY A 368 16.57 37.45 -5.32
CA GLY A 368 16.30 36.22 -6.08
C GLY A 368 15.18 35.37 -5.46
N ARG A 369 15.10 35.32 -4.12
CA ARG A 369 14.00 34.65 -3.41
C ARG A 369 12.66 35.39 -3.62
N ARG A 370 12.69 36.72 -3.58
CA ARG A 370 11.51 37.57 -3.83
C ARG A 370 10.99 37.40 -5.26
N GLN A 371 11.87 37.40 -6.26
CA GLN A 371 11.51 37.19 -7.66
C GLN A 371 10.88 35.82 -7.92
N ARG A 372 11.39 34.73 -7.30
CA ARG A 372 10.78 33.40 -7.42
C ARG A 372 9.40 33.31 -6.78
N ALA A 373 9.20 33.96 -5.63
CA ALA A 373 7.88 34.02 -4.98
C ALA A 373 6.85 34.77 -5.84
N LEU A 374 7.26 35.88 -6.47
CA LEU A 374 6.42 36.63 -7.39
C LEU A 374 6.09 35.85 -8.67
N ALA A 375 7.07 35.19 -9.29
CA ALA A 375 6.85 34.36 -10.47
C ALA A 375 5.92 33.16 -10.19
N ALA A 376 6.02 32.57 -9.00
CA ALA A 376 5.11 31.50 -8.57
C ALA A 376 3.68 32.02 -8.32
N ALA A 377 3.53 33.23 -7.78
CA ALA A 377 2.24 33.88 -7.60
C ALA A 377 1.59 34.25 -8.95
N GLU A 378 2.36 34.75 -9.91
CA GLU A 378 1.89 35.07 -11.25
C GLU A 378 1.40 33.82 -12.02
N ARG A 379 2.10 32.69 -11.88
CA ARG A 379 1.66 31.41 -12.48
C ARG A 379 0.30 30.96 -11.93
N ARG A 380 0.10 31.05 -10.62
CA ARG A 380 -1.19 30.72 -9.97
C ARG A 380 -2.31 31.66 -10.42
N LEU A 381 -2.02 32.94 -10.57
CA LEU A 381 -2.97 33.92 -11.10
C LEU A 381 -3.36 33.63 -12.55
N LYS A 382 -2.42 33.12 -13.35
CA LYS A 382 -2.68 32.74 -14.74
C LYS A 382 -3.53 31.46 -14.83
N GLU A 383 -3.25 30.46 -14.00
CA GLU A 383 -4.05 29.23 -13.90
C GLU A 383 -5.49 29.50 -13.42
N LEU A 384 -5.68 30.47 -12.51
CA LEU A 384 -7.02 30.90 -12.09
C LEU A 384 -7.79 31.59 -13.22
N LYS A 385 -7.11 32.43 -14.02
CA LYS A 385 -7.72 33.09 -15.19
C LYS A 385 -8.05 32.11 -16.32
N GLU A 386 -7.26 31.06 -16.49
CA GLU A 386 -7.54 30.01 -17.48
C GLU A 386 -8.72 29.12 -17.06
N ASN A 387 -8.90 28.88 -15.75
CA ASN A 387 -10.06 28.15 -15.22
C ASN A 387 -11.37 28.97 -15.22
N ASP A 388 -11.30 30.31 -15.12
CA ASP A 388 -12.49 31.17 -15.23
C ASP A 388 -12.94 31.40 -16.70
N GLY A 389 -12.12 31.02 -17.68
CA GLY A 389 -12.37 31.25 -19.11
C GLY A 389 -13.06 30.11 -19.87
N THR A 390 -13.30 28.95 -19.26
CA THR A 390 -13.87 27.76 -19.93
C THR A 390 -15.22 27.33 -19.33
N GLY A 391 -16.12 28.31 -19.20
CA GLY A 391 -17.51 28.09 -18.83
C GLY A 391 -18.48 28.83 -19.75
N GLY A 392 -18.70 28.33 -20.96
CA GLY A 392 -19.84 28.76 -21.78
C GLY A 392 -19.70 28.54 -23.28
N GLY A 393 -20.49 27.61 -23.84
CA GLY A 393 -20.92 27.69 -25.25
C GLY A 393 -20.90 26.40 -26.06
N GLY A 394 -22.01 25.64 -26.01
CA GLY A 394 -22.79 25.26 -27.20
C GLY A 394 -22.26 24.24 -28.20
N GLU A 395 -22.93 23.08 -28.24
CA GLU A 395 -23.01 22.16 -29.37
C GLU A 395 -23.34 22.85 -30.71
N LYS A 396 -22.74 22.39 -31.82
CA LYS A 396 -23.48 21.83 -32.97
C LYS A 396 -22.59 21.15 -34.02
N SER A 397 -23.15 20.05 -34.51
CA SER A 397 -22.85 19.15 -35.62
C SER A 397 -22.40 19.77 -36.96
N ASN A 398 -21.50 19.12 -37.71
CA ASN A 398 -21.83 18.26 -38.86
C ASN A 398 -20.57 17.79 -39.62
N GLY A 399 -20.65 16.59 -40.20
CA GLY A 399 -19.52 15.88 -40.81
C GLY A 399 -19.33 16.04 -42.32
N SER A 400 -18.19 15.51 -42.77
CA SER A 400 -17.77 14.99 -44.09
C SER A 400 -16.23 14.87 -43.98
N GLY A 401 -15.52 13.81 -44.37
CA GLY A 401 -15.70 12.82 -45.42
C GLY A 401 -14.45 12.88 -46.31
N SER A 402 -13.42 12.08 -46.02
CA SER A 402 -12.33 11.61 -46.93
C SER A 402 -11.22 11.00 -46.06
N SER A 403 -11.02 9.68 -46.02
CA SER A 403 -10.39 8.82 -47.02
C SER A 403 -8.90 9.14 -47.24
N GLN A 404 -8.01 8.43 -46.55
CA GLN A 404 -6.79 7.88 -47.15
C GLN A 404 -6.17 6.78 -46.29
N LYS A 405 -6.21 5.56 -46.84
CA LYS A 405 -5.28 4.45 -46.58
C LYS A 405 -3.86 4.84 -47.01
N MET A 406 -2.86 4.25 -46.36
CA MET A 406 -1.62 3.63 -46.89
C MET A 406 -0.69 3.43 -45.67
N ASP A 407 -0.54 2.22 -45.15
CA ASP A 407 0.45 1.20 -45.53
C ASP A 407 1.92 1.62 -45.38
N GLY A 408 2.68 0.77 -44.67
CA GLY A 408 4.06 0.48 -45.09
C GLY A 408 5.19 0.79 -44.09
N LYS A 409 5.54 -0.24 -43.30
CA LYS A 409 6.91 -0.79 -43.15
C LYS A 409 8.10 0.19 -43.14
N ARG A 410 8.94 0.10 -42.11
CA ARG A 410 9.98 -0.94 -41.98
C ARG A 410 10.52 -1.01 -40.56
#